data_AF-A0A2C9KMZ9-F1
#
_entry.id   AF-A0A2C9KMZ9-F1
#
_cell.length_a   1.000
_cell.length_b   1.000
_cell.length_c   1.000
_cell.angle_alpha   90.00
_cell.angle_beta   90.00
_cell.angle_gamma   90.00
#
_symmetry.space_group_name_H-M   'P 1'
#
loop_
_entity.id
_entity.type
_entity.pdbx_description
1 polymer ?
#
loop_
_entity_poly.entity_id
_entity_poly.type
_entity_poly.pdbx_seq_one_letter_code
_entity_poly.pdbx_strand_id
1 'polypeptide(L)'
;FFGVSNSPLEFPLQKVVQGKQKFGQIVSKYPKVSTKDLLLENLLQLMSDKTQLLPDPVLEKAGTSVGYSPDRIGQQSAINVISPQARYGTRTSTIILVDGANNVDYVERTVDPENIDSTISTVIHQHFSLLPCE
;
A
#
# COMPACT_ATOMS: atom_id res chain seq x y z
N PHE A 1 -12.88 10.85 -15.07
CA PHE A 1 -13.31 9.83 -14.10
C PHE A 1 -12.14 9.60 -13.14
N PHE A 2 -12.36 9.76 -11.84
CA PHE A 2 -11.34 9.53 -10.81
C PHE A 2 -11.62 8.20 -10.12
N GLY A 3 -10.58 7.43 -9.85
CA GLY A 3 -10.70 6.14 -9.21
C GLY A 3 -9.46 5.80 -8.41
N VAL A 4 -9.64 4.97 -7.39
CA VAL A 4 -8.56 4.43 -6.58
C VAL A 4 -8.74 2.92 -6.54
N SER A 5 -7.63 2.20 -6.77
CA SER A 5 -7.60 0.74 -6.75
C SER A 5 -8.66 0.08 -7.65
N ASN A 6 -8.60 0.36 -8.95
CA ASN A 6 -9.50 -0.20 -9.97
C ASN A 6 -11.01 -0.01 -9.69
N SER A 7 -11.38 0.99 -8.89
CA SER A 7 -12.77 1.30 -8.55
C SER A 7 -13.06 2.81 -8.58
N PRO A 8 -14.29 3.21 -8.96
CA PRO A 8 -14.78 4.59 -8.79
C PRO A 8 -14.68 5.06 -7.34
N LEU A 9 -14.54 6.37 -7.12
CA LEU A 9 -14.57 6.95 -5.76
C LEU A 9 -15.92 6.75 -5.07
N GLU A 10 -17.01 6.68 -5.83
CA GLU A 10 -18.38 6.47 -5.35
C GLU A 10 -18.62 5.03 -4.89
N PHE A 11 -17.83 4.09 -5.41
CA PHE A 11 -17.92 2.66 -5.12
C PHE A 11 -16.54 2.10 -4.76
N PRO A 12 -15.93 2.57 -3.65
CA PRO A 12 -14.58 2.20 -3.29
C PRO A 12 -14.52 0.74 -2.85
N LEU A 13 -13.42 0.06 -3.18
CA LEU A 13 -13.09 -1.22 -2.57
C LEU A 13 -12.85 -1.06 -1.06
N GLN A 14 -13.15 -2.10 -0.28
CA GLN A 14 -12.99 -2.08 1.18
C GLN A 14 -11.54 -1.81 1.61
N LYS A 15 -10.56 -2.28 0.85
CA LYS A 15 -9.15 -1.95 1.09
C LYS A 15 -8.82 -0.48 0.96
N VAL A 16 -9.53 0.26 0.11
CA VAL A 16 -9.37 1.72 0.00
C VAL A 16 -9.96 2.39 1.24
N VAL A 17 -11.16 1.98 1.64
CA VAL A 17 -11.85 2.54 2.82
C VAL A 17 -11.03 2.32 4.09
N GLN A 18 -10.67 1.07 4.37
CA GLN A 18 -9.93 0.69 5.58
C GLN A 18 -8.47 1.16 5.52
N GLY A 19 -7.83 1.07 4.35
CA GLY A 19 -6.48 1.59 4.14
C GLY A 19 -6.39 3.08 4.41
N LYS A 20 -7.36 3.88 3.93
CA LYS A 20 -7.45 5.32 4.22
C LYS A 20 -7.62 5.59 5.71
N GLN A 21 -8.45 4.83 6.41
CA GLN A 21 -8.64 4.98 7.85
C GLN A 21 -7.36 4.69 8.63
N LYS A 22 -6.72 3.53 8.38
CA LYS A 22 -5.45 3.14 9.01
C LYS A 22 -4.35 4.15 8.72
N PHE A 23 -4.21 4.58 7.46
CA PHE A 23 -3.27 5.63 7.06
C PHE A 23 -3.51 6.92 7.84
N GLY A 24 -4.77 7.39 7.90
CA GLY A 24 -5.17 8.58 8.65
C GLY A 24 -4.79 8.52 10.14
N GLN A 25 -4.97 7.36 10.77
CA GLN A 25 -4.58 7.13 12.16
C GLN A 25 -3.06 7.21 12.34
N ILE A 26 -2.29 6.57 11.44
CA ILE A 26 -0.82 6.56 11.48
C ILE A 26 -0.27 7.99 11.35
N VAL A 27 -0.70 8.76 10.34
CA VAL A 27 -0.21 10.13 10.13
C VAL A 27 -0.60 11.08 11.27
N SER A 28 -1.79 10.89 11.84
CA SER A 28 -2.25 11.71 12.97
C SER A 28 -1.48 11.41 14.26
N LYS A 29 -1.00 10.17 14.43
CA LYS A 29 -0.24 9.74 15.60
C LYS A 29 1.20 10.23 15.60
N TYR A 30 1.79 10.43 14.41
CA TYR A 30 3.21 10.81 14.25
C TYR A 30 3.39 12.09 13.41
N PRO A 31 2.86 13.26 13.84
CA PRO A 31 2.80 14.46 13.02
C PRO A 31 4.12 15.25 12.94
N LYS A 32 5.17 14.84 13.67
CA LYS A 32 6.41 15.61 13.83
C LYS A 32 7.58 14.95 13.11
N VAL A 33 8.54 15.76 12.66
CA VAL A 33 9.82 15.28 12.10
C VAL A 33 10.57 14.40 13.12
N SER A 34 10.51 14.73 14.41
CA SER A 34 11.13 13.92 15.48
C SER A 34 10.51 12.52 15.63
N THR A 35 9.33 12.28 15.05
CA THR A 35 8.64 10.97 15.05
C THR A 35 8.66 10.29 13.68
N LYS A 36 9.47 10.80 12.74
CA LYS A 36 9.53 10.33 11.35
C LYS A 36 9.79 8.82 11.24
N ASP A 37 10.72 8.28 12.02
CA ASP A 37 11.09 6.86 11.89
C ASP A 37 9.92 5.94 12.29
N LEU A 38 9.16 6.32 13.32
CA LEU A 38 7.94 5.62 13.72
C LEU A 38 6.84 5.76 12.67
N LEU A 39 6.71 6.94 12.05
CA LEU A 39 5.79 7.16 10.93
C LEU A 39 6.13 6.22 9.78
N LEU A 40 7.41 6.19 9.36
CA LEU A 40 7.90 5.37 8.27
C LEU A 40 7.67 3.88 8.54
N GLU A 41 8.04 3.39 9.72
CA GLU A 41 7.83 1.99 10.13
C GLU A 41 6.36 1.58 10.04
N ASN A 42 5.44 2.39 10.59
CA ASN A 42 4.02 2.08 10.60
C ASN A 42 3.41 2.15 9.19
N LEU A 43 3.88 3.07 8.34
CA LEU A 43 3.48 3.11 6.93
C LEU A 43 3.98 1.89 6.15
N LEU A 44 5.22 1.46 6.36
CA LEU A 44 5.75 0.22 5.75
C LEU A 44 4.96 -1.01 6.20
N GLN A 45 4.57 -1.06 7.48
CA GLN A 45 3.72 -2.13 8.00
C GLN A 45 2.35 -2.13 7.34
N LEU A 46 1.70 -0.97 7.20
CA LEU A 46 0.42 -0.83 6.49
C LEU A 46 0.53 -1.30 5.04
N MET A 47 1.56 -0.88 4.32
CA MET A 47 1.81 -1.28 2.93
C MET A 47 2.12 -2.78 2.79
N SER A 48 2.48 -3.44 3.88
CA SER A 48 2.78 -4.87 3.92
C SER A 48 1.60 -5.72 4.40
N ASP A 49 0.46 -5.10 4.75
CA ASP A 49 -0.72 -5.76 5.34
C ASP A 49 -1.44 -6.67 4.35
N LYS A 50 -1.36 -7.99 4.61
CA LYS A 50 -1.94 -9.06 3.77
C LYS A 50 -3.34 -9.48 4.25
N THR A 51 -3.92 -8.82 5.26
CA THR A 51 -5.25 -9.17 5.77
C THR A 51 -6.28 -9.04 4.66
N GLN A 52 -7.07 -10.10 4.44
CA GLN A 52 -8.18 -10.09 3.49
C GLN A 52 -9.33 -9.26 4.07
N LEU A 53 -9.84 -8.32 3.28
CA LEU A 53 -10.85 -7.34 3.69
C LEU A 53 -12.18 -7.65 3.00
N LEU A 54 -12.74 -8.80 3.35
CA LEU A 54 -14.07 -9.24 2.92
C LEU A 54 -15.09 -9.07 4.05
N PRO A 55 -16.40 -8.90 3.74
CA PRO A 55 -16.99 -8.84 2.39
C PRO A 55 -16.64 -7.53 1.66
N ASP A 56 -16.48 -7.59 0.34
CA ASP A 56 -16.26 -6.43 -0.53
C ASP A 56 -17.13 -6.58 -1.79
N PRO A 57 -18.37 -6.08 -1.77
CA PRO A 57 -19.33 -6.34 -2.84
C PRO A 57 -18.89 -5.83 -4.21
N VAL A 58 -18.09 -4.77 -4.25
CA VAL A 58 -17.57 -4.20 -5.52
C VAL A 58 -16.53 -5.14 -6.10
N LEU A 59 -15.58 -5.59 -5.28
CA LEU A 59 -14.55 -6.54 -5.70
C LEU A 59 -15.14 -7.92 -6.02
N GLU A 60 -16.06 -8.42 -5.20
CA GLU A 60 -16.71 -9.71 -5.38
C GLU A 60 -17.46 -9.74 -6.71
N LYS A 61 -18.29 -8.71 -7.00
CA LYS A 61 -18.98 -8.59 -8.28
C LYS A 61 -18.01 -8.53 -9.46
N ALA A 62 -16.99 -7.69 -9.38
CA ALA A 62 -16.00 -7.53 -10.44
C ALA A 62 -15.21 -8.84 -10.68
N GLY A 63 -14.72 -9.47 -9.61
CA GLY A 63 -13.96 -10.70 -9.65
C GLY A 63 -14.76 -11.87 -10.22
N THR A 64 -15.98 -12.08 -9.74
CA THR A 64 -16.86 -13.13 -10.27
C THR A 64 -17.17 -12.92 -11.76
N SER A 65 -17.37 -11.67 -12.21
CA SER A 65 -17.66 -11.37 -13.62
C SER A 65 -16.54 -11.76 -14.59
N VAL A 66 -15.30 -11.88 -14.10
CA VAL A 66 -14.12 -12.29 -14.87
C VAL A 66 -13.62 -13.70 -14.50
N GLY A 67 -14.43 -14.46 -13.74
CA GLY A 67 -14.13 -15.86 -13.39
C GLY A 67 -13.07 -16.04 -12.30
N TYR A 68 -12.86 -15.06 -11.42
CA TYR A 68 -11.97 -15.26 -10.26
C TYR A 68 -12.58 -16.26 -9.28
N SER A 69 -11.74 -17.15 -8.73
CA SER A 69 -12.12 -18.00 -7.60
C SER A 69 -12.33 -17.16 -6.33
N PRO A 70 -13.10 -17.66 -5.34
CA PRO A 70 -13.24 -17.00 -4.05
C PRO A 70 -11.89 -16.69 -3.37
N ASP A 71 -10.93 -17.62 -3.45
CA ASP A 71 -9.59 -17.43 -2.90
C ASP A 71 -8.86 -16.24 -3.55
N ARG A 72 -8.95 -16.11 -4.88
CA ARG A 72 -8.33 -15.00 -5.62
C ARG A 72 -9.01 -13.67 -5.28
N ILE A 73 -10.33 -13.67 -5.09
CA ILE A 73 -11.08 -12.48 -4.63
C ILE A 73 -10.59 -12.08 -3.24
N GLY A 74 -10.47 -13.02 -2.30
CA GLY A 74 -9.90 -12.79 -0.98
C GLY A 74 -8.49 -12.21 -1.03
N GLN A 75 -7.59 -12.79 -1.83
CA GLN A 75 -6.22 -12.27 -2.01
C GLN A 75 -6.19 -10.84 -2.58
N GLN A 76 -7.08 -10.51 -3.52
CA GLN A 76 -7.18 -9.18 -4.12
C GLN A 76 -7.81 -8.13 -3.19
N SER A 77 -8.49 -8.56 -2.13
CA SER A 77 -9.10 -7.67 -1.13
C SER A 77 -8.08 -7.11 -0.13
N ALA A 78 -6.86 -7.65 -0.07
CA ALA A 78 -5.83 -7.13 0.83
C ALA A 78 -5.20 -5.82 0.32
N ILE A 79 -4.61 -5.05 1.23
CA ILE A 79 -3.80 -3.86 0.88
C ILE A 79 -2.53 -4.32 0.14
N ASN A 80 -1.84 -5.31 0.71
CA ASN A 80 -0.74 -6.01 0.08
C ASN A 80 -1.26 -7.30 -0.58
N VAL A 81 -1.51 -7.25 -1.88
CA VAL A 81 -2.04 -8.40 -2.64
C VAL A 81 -0.94 -9.43 -2.81
N ILE A 82 -1.23 -10.69 -2.46
CA ILE A 82 -0.35 -11.82 -2.74
C ILE A 82 -1.19 -12.97 -3.28
N SER A 83 -0.89 -13.38 -4.52
CA SER A 83 -1.57 -14.46 -5.24
C SER A 83 -0.52 -15.39 -5.86
N PRO A 84 0.05 -16.33 -5.08
CA PRO A 84 1.15 -17.18 -5.53
C PRO A 84 0.75 -18.05 -6.72
N GLN A 85 -0.48 -18.58 -6.70
CA GLN A 85 -1.01 -19.43 -7.78
C GLN A 85 -1.12 -18.68 -9.12
N ALA A 86 -1.33 -17.37 -9.07
CA ALA A 86 -1.37 -16.50 -10.24
C ALA A 86 -0.01 -15.85 -10.57
N ARG A 87 1.05 -16.16 -9.80
CA ARG A 87 2.35 -15.46 -9.84
C ARG A 87 2.19 -13.93 -9.84
N TYR A 88 1.26 -13.44 -9.02
CA TYR A 88 0.86 -12.03 -8.99
C TYR A 88 0.87 -11.50 -7.56
N GLY A 89 1.23 -10.23 -7.39
CA GLY A 89 1.16 -9.54 -6.11
C GLY A 89 1.70 -8.12 -6.16
N THR A 90 1.56 -7.40 -5.05
CA THR A 90 2.20 -6.10 -4.84
C THR A 90 3.71 -6.31 -4.75
N ARG A 91 4.45 -5.75 -5.72
CA ARG A 91 5.90 -5.91 -5.82
C ARG A 91 6.65 -4.77 -5.16
N THR A 92 6.17 -3.54 -5.31
CA THR A 92 6.89 -2.34 -4.90
C THR A 92 5.97 -1.41 -4.13
N SER A 93 6.47 -0.88 -3.02
CA SER A 93 5.81 0.16 -2.22
C SER A 93 6.82 1.27 -1.96
N THR A 94 6.42 2.51 -2.23
CA THR A 94 7.28 3.68 -2.08
C THR A 94 6.63 4.65 -1.10
N ILE A 95 7.40 5.11 -0.12
CA ILE A 95 7.04 6.16 0.82
C ILE A 95 7.98 7.33 0.57
N ILE A 96 7.39 8.51 0.38
CA ILE A 96 8.11 9.75 0.21
C ILE A 96 7.64 10.68 1.32
N LEU A 97 8.54 11.01 2.25
CA LEU A 97 8.27 12.00 3.29
C LEU A 97 9.01 13.28 2.93
N VAL A 98 8.32 14.42 2.96
CA VAL A 98 8.89 15.74 2.70
C VAL A 98 8.64 16.60 3.93
N ASP A 99 9.70 17.13 4.53
CA ASP A 99 9.58 18.02 5.69
C ASP A 99 9.46 19.51 5.30
N GLY A 100 9.24 20.37 6.28
CA GLY A 100 9.10 21.82 6.07
C GLY A 100 10.39 22.52 5.63
N ALA A 101 11.54 21.84 5.64
CA ALA A 101 12.82 22.32 5.15
C ALA A 101 13.17 21.72 3.78
N ASN A 102 12.19 21.13 3.09
CA ASN A 102 12.35 20.46 1.80
C ASN A 102 13.30 19.25 1.81
N ASN A 103 13.59 18.67 2.97
CA ASN A 103 14.30 17.40 3.04
C ASN A 103 13.35 16.26 2.71
N VAL A 104 13.84 15.32 1.91
CA VAL A 104 13.10 14.17 1.40
C VAL A 104 13.70 12.90 1.94
N ASP A 105 12.85 12.06 2.51
CA ASP A 105 13.11 10.65 2.75
C ASP A 105 12.38 9.83 1.70
N TYR A 106 13.13 9.28 0.76
CA TYR A 106 12.62 8.33 -0.24
C TYR A 106 12.91 6.92 0.24
N VAL A 107 11.85 6.15 0.50
CA VAL A 107 11.96 4.76 0.91
C VAL A 107 11.17 3.88 -0.03
N GLU A 108 11.85 2.98 -0.72
CA GLU A 108 11.22 2.01 -1.60
C GLU A 108 11.52 0.60 -1.14
N ARG A 109 10.46 -0.19 -0.96
CA ARG A 109 10.53 -1.61 -0.65
C ARG A 109 10.07 -2.40 -1.88
N THR A 110 10.95 -3.22 -2.41
CA THR A 110 10.65 -4.15 -3.51
C THR A 110 10.76 -5.60 -3.03
N VAL A 111 9.74 -6.39 -3.33
CA VAL A 111 9.62 -7.83 -3.04
C VAL A 111 9.78 -8.59 -4.36
N ASP A 112 10.63 -9.62 -4.33
CA ASP A 112 10.82 -10.50 -5.47
C ASP A 112 9.55 -11.37 -5.71
N PRO A 113 8.89 -11.25 -6.87
CA PRO A 113 7.72 -12.06 -7.19
C PRO A 113 8.03 -13.56 -7.34
N GLU A 114 9.29 -13.96 -7.53
CA GLU A 114 9.70 -15.37 -7.59
C GLU A 114 9.97 -15.96 -6.20
N ASN A 115 10.09 -15.11 -5.17
CA ASN A 115 10.40 -15.52 -3.81
C ASN A 115 9.46 -14.85 -2.79
N ILE A 116 8.15 -15.10 -2.96
CA ILE A 116 7.05 -14.51 -2.17
C ILE A 116 7.17 -14.83 -0.66
N ASP A 117 7.82 -15.94 -0.31
CA ASP A 117 8.10 -16.35 1.08
C ASP A 117 9.41 -15.77 1.64
N SER A 118 10.27 -15.19 0.80
CA SER A 118 11.46 -14.54 1.32
C SER A 118 11.06 -13.28 2.09
N THR A 119 11.44 -13.25 3.36
CA THR A 119 11.51 -12.05 4.20
C THR A 119 12.49 -10.99 3.64
N ILE A 120 13.13 -11.27 2.50
CA ILE A 120 14.14 -10.46 1.86
C ILE A 120 13.44 -9.52 0.87
N SER A 121 13.09 -8.33 1.35
CA SER A 121 12.80 -7.22 0.45
C SER A 121 14.06 -6.38 0.25
N THR A 122 14.32 -5.97 -0.99
CA THR A 122 15.27 -4.89 -1.23
C THR A 122 14.65 -3.60 -0.73
N VAL A 123 15.35 -2.90 0.16
CA VAL A 123 14.94 -1.59 0.66
C VAL A 123 15.97 -0.57 0.20
N ILE A 124 15.51 0.42 -0.56
CA ILE A 124 16.29 1.61 -0.92
C ILE A 124 15.82 2.73 0.01
N HIS A 125 16.75 3.36 0.71
CA HIS A 125 16.50 4.57 1.49
C HIS A 125 17.46 5.65 1.02
N GLN A 126 16.90 6.72 0.45
CA GLN A 126 17.65 7.88 -0.02
C GLN A 126 17.21 9.13 0.73
N HIS A 127 18.17 9.98 1.06
CA HIS A 127 17.95 11.31 1.61
C HIS A 127 18.47 12.35 0.64
N PHE A 128 17.64 13.31 0.29
CA PHE A 128 18.01 14.44 -0.57
C PHE A 128 17.13 15.64 -0.26
N SER A 129 17.46 16.82 -0.77
CA SER A 129 16.65 18.03 -0.59
C SER A 129 16.08 18.48 -1.93
N LEU A 130 14.83 18.93 -1.95
CA LEU A 130 14.25 19.57 -3.12
C LEU A 130 14.86 20.96 -3.29
N LEU A 131 15.11 21.35 -4.54
CA LEU A 131 15.51 22.72 -4.84
C LEU A 131 14.35 23.67 -4.50
N PRO A 132 14.63 24.86 -3.95
CA PRO A 132 13.61 25.87 -3.76
C PRO A 132 12.98 26.23 -5.11
N CYS A 133 11.66 26.39 -5.14
CA CYS A 133 10.99 26.97 -6.31
C CYS A 133 11.41 28.44 -6.44
N GLU A 134 11.98 28.80 -7.60
CA GLU A 134 12.26 30.19 -8.00
C GLU A 134 10.97 31.01 -8.19
#